data_AF-A0AA96SVX6-F1
#
_entry.id   AF-A0AA96SVX6-F1
#
_cell.length_a   1.000
_cell.length_b   1.000
_cell.length_c   1.000
_cell.angle_alpha   90.00
_cell.angle_beta   90.00
_cell.angle_gamma   90.00
#
_symmetry.space_group_name_H-M   'P 1'
#
loop_
_entity.id
_entity.type
_entity.pdbx_description
1 polymer ?
#
loop_
_entity_poly.entity_id
_entity_poly.type
_entity_poly.pdbx_seq_one_letter_code
_entity_poly.pdbx_strand_id
1 'polypeptide(L)'
;MADTPDFLERADSISKNWTGEGIDHGQVVERFHLYSLEKRAEALDAFDSELRTADTSNLRRYSKLVALRRDMDHVHHNLRKVGR
;
A
#
# COMPACT_ATOMS: atom_id res chain seq x y z
N MET A 1 -5.98 3.05 28.41
CA MET A 1 -6.76 3.26 27.17
C MET A 1 -5.99 4.29 26.36
N ALA A 2 -5.16 3.85 25.43
CA ALA A 2 -4.30 4.73 24.63
C ALA A 2 -4.93 4.92 23.25
N ASP A 3 -5.07 6.18 22.86
CA ASP A 3 -5.66 6.72 21.64
C ASP A 3 -5.35 5.90 20.38
N THR A 4 -6.33 5.09 19.98
CA THR A 4 -6.34 4.39 18.69
C THR A 4 -7.51 4.93 17.84
N PRO A 5 -7.42 6.09 17.15
CA PRO A 5 -8.49 6.41 16.20
C PRO A 5 -8.12 6.84 14.76
N ASP A 6 -6.98 7.47 14.41
CA ASP A 6 -6.96 8.35 13.21
C ASP A 6 -5.94 8.00 12.09
N PHE A 7 -4.97 7.12 12.34
CA PHE A 7 -3.76 7.02 11.49
C PHE A 7 -3.93 6.21 10.19
N LEU A 8 -4.79 5.19 10.22
CA LEU A 8 -5.04 4.31 9.07
C LEU A 8 -6.08 4.89 8.10
N GLU A 9 -7.07 5.64 8.58
CA GLU A 9 -7.98 6.41 7.71
C GLU A 9 -7.23 7.54 6.96
N ARG A 10 -6.15 8.08 7.53
CA ARG A 10 -5.22 8.98 6.81
C ARG A 10 -4.48 8.27 5.69
N ALA A 11 -4.04 7.03 5.89
CA ALA A 11 -3.34 6.25 4.86
C ALA A 11 -4.22 5.90 3.66
N ASP A 12 -5.50 5.67 3.94
CA ASP A 12 -6.57 5.47 2.96
C ASP A 12 -6.82 6.74 2.10
N SER A 13 -6.70 7.94 2.67
CA SER A 13 -6.68 9.21 1.90
C SER A 13 -5.36 9.43 1.14
N ILE A 14 -4.26 8.87 1.64
CA ILE A 14 -2.93 9.00 1.06
C ILE A 14 -2.83 8.24 -0.27
N SER A 15 -3.33 7.00 -0.38
CA SER A 15 -3.31 6.23 -1.64
C SER A 15 -4.40 6.65 -2.63
N LYS A 16 -5.53 7.17 -2.14
CA LYS A 16 -6.65 7.67 -2.97
C LYS A 16 -6.24 8.72 -4.02
N ASN A 17 -5.14 9.45 -3.81
CA ASN A 17 -4.60 10.42 -4.79
C ASN A 17 -3.54 9.84 -5.75
N TRP A 18 -2.96 8.66 -5.51
CA TRP A 18 -1.67 8.24 -6.10
C TRP A 18 -1.63 7.92 -7.58
N THR A 19 -2.79 7.71 -8.19
CA THR A 19 -2.85 7.54 -9.64
C THR A 19 -3.67 8.64 -10.32
N GLY A 20 -3.92 9.74 -9.61
CA GLY A 20 -4.53 10.99 -10.10
C GLY A 20 -3.66 12.23 -9.85
N GLU A 21 -3.25 12.51 -8.62
CA GLU A 21 -2.35 13.61 -8.20
C GLU A 21 -1.99 13.47 -6.71
N GLY A 22 -1.20 12.46 -6.36
CA GLY A 22 -0.82 12.20 -4.96
C GLY A 22 0.38 11.31 -4.85
N ILE A 23 0.87 11.27 -3.60
CA ILE A 23 2.23 10.94 -3.14
C ILE A 23 3.00 9.94 -4.04
N ASP A 24 4.29 10.18 -4.23
CA ASP A 24 5.15 9.43 -5.13
C ASP A 24 5.33 7.96 -4.69
N HIS A 25 5.37 7.04 -5.65
CA HIS A 25 5.54 5.58 -5.50
C HIS A 25 6.48 5.15 -4.35
N GLY A 26 7.63 5.81 -4.18
CA GLY A 26 8.57 5.50 -3.10
C GLY A 26 8.05 5.80 -1.68
N GLN A 27 7.21 6.81 -1.51
CA GLN A 27 6.74 7.26 -0.18
C GLN A 27 5.68 6.33 0.44
N VAL A 28 4.91 5.56 -0.34
CA VAL A 28 4.02 4.50 0.21
C VAL A 28 4.86 3.32 0.59
N VAL A 29 5.85 2.94 -0.20
CA VAL A 29 6.74 1.83 0.17
C VAL A 29 7.45 2.15 1.48
N GLU A 30 7.94 3.38 1.66
CA GLU A 30 8.54 3.85 2.91
C GLU A 30 7.53 3.87 4.08
N ARG A 31 6.31 4.39 3.88
CA ARG A 31 5.28 4.37 4.93
C ARG A 31 4.85 2.95 5.29
N PHE A 32 4.78 2.08 4.30
CA PHE A 32 4.45 0.67 4.46
C PHE A 32 5.52 -0.06 5.27
N HIS A 33 6.80 0.32 5.16
CA HIS A 33 7.86 -0.20 6.05
C HIS A 33 7.60 0.06 7.53
N LEU A 34 6.91 1.14 7.89
CA LEU A 34 6.62 1.52 9.27
C LEU A 34 5.44 0.74 9.88
N TYR A 35 4.72 -0.04 9.06
CA TYR A 35 3.52 -0.74 9.53
C TYR A 35 3.89 -2.03 10.28
N SER A 36 3.06 -2.40 11.25
CA SER A 36 3.14 -3.72 11.87
C SER A 36 2.88 -4.81 10.83
N LEU A 37 3.32 -6.03 11.11
CA LEU A 37 3.18 -7.16 10.17
C LEU A 37 1.71 -7.40 9.77
N GLU A 38 0.81 -7.33 10.74
CA GLU A 38 -0.65 -7.47 10.54
C GLU A 38 -1.22 -6.36 9.65
N LYS A 39 -0.90 -5.09 9.97
CA LYS A 39 -1.35 -3.95 9.16
C LYS A 39 -0.79 -3.95 7.74
N ARG A 40 0.41 -4.50 7.55
CA ARG A 40 0.98 -4.72 6.21
C ARG A 40 0.18 -5.75 5.42
N ALA A 41 -0.27 -6.83 6.06
CA ALA A 41 -1.10 -7.82 5.40
C ALA A 41 -2.47 -7.23 5.00
N GLU A 42 -3.13 -6.52 5.92
CA GLU A 42 -4.42 -5.85 5.65
C GLU A 42 -4.31 -4.85 4.49
N ALA A 43 -3.26 -4.04 4.46
CA ALA A 43 -3.04 -3.07 3.39
C ALA A 43 -2.78 -3.75 2.02
N LEU A 44 -2.12 -4.91 1.99
CA LEU A 44 -1.94 -5.69 0.76
C LEU A 44 -3.27 -6.29 0.27
N ASP A 45 -4.10 -6.80 1.18
CA ASP A 45 -5.42 -7.36 0.83
C ASP A 45 -6.38 -6.30 0.29
N ALA A 46 -6.36 -5.10 0.88
CA ALA A 46 -7.11 -3.93 0.39
C ALA A 46 -6.61 -3.52 -1.01
N PHE A 47 -5.29 -3.44 -1.21
CA PHE A 47 -4.69 -3.11 -2.51
C PHE A 47 -5.08 -4.14 -3.60
N ASP A 48 -5.05 -5.43 -3.28
CA ASP A 48 -5.43 -6.49 -4.23
C ASP A 48 -6.91 -6.40 -4.61
N SER A 49 -7.77 -6.00 -3.67
CA SER A 49 -9.19 -5.77 -3.93
C SER A 49 -9.40 -4.58 -4.88
N GLU A 50 -8.68 -3.47 -4.67
CA GLU A 50 -8.71 -2.33 -5.58
C GLU A 50 -8.17 -2.67 -6.97
N LEU A 51 -7.06 -3.40 -7.04
CA LEU A 51 -6.42 -3.80 -8.31
C LEU A 51 -7.36 -4.66 -9.18
N ARG A 52 -8.21 -5.50 -8.57
CA ARG A 52 -9.23 -6.29 -9.28
C ARG A 52 -10.32 -5.43 -9.90
N THR A 53 -10.61 -4.28 -9.29
CA THR A 53 -11.62 -3.32 -9.76
C THR A 53 -11.02 -2.18 -10.58
N ALA A 54 -9.69 -2.12 -10.71
CA ALA A 54 -9.00 -1.04 -11.38
C ALA A 54 -9.30 -1.02 -12.88
N ASP A 55 -9.44 0.18 -13.44
CA ASP A 55 -9.63 0.37 -14.87
C ASP A 55 -8.37 -0.09 -15.64
N THR A 56 -8.52 -1.18 -16.39
CA THR A 56 -7.47 -1.76 -17.22
C THR A 56 -7.33 -1.07 -18.58
N SER A 57 -8.24 -0.15 -18.92
CA SER A 57 -8.19 0.62 -20.16
C SER A 57 -6.97 1.54 -20.23
N ASN A 58 -6.48 1.99 -19.07
CA ASN A 58 -5.23 2.73 -18.95
C ASN A 58 -4.09 1.82 -18.47
N LEU A 59 -3.50 1.08 -19.41
CA LEU A 59 -2.42 0.11 -19.14
C LEU A 59 -1.22 0.71 -18.41
N ARG A 60 -0.89 2.00 -18.66
CA ARG A 60 0.22 2.69 -17.98
C ARG A 60 -0.08 2.92 -16.50
N ARG A 61 -1.32 3.27 -16.16
CA ARG A 61 -1.76 3.42 -14.77
C ARG A 61 -1.82 2.05 -14.08
N TYR A 62 -2.38 1.06 -14.77
CA TYR A 62 -2.45 -0.31 -14.27
C TYR A 62 -1.07 -0.91 -14.01
N SER A 63 -0.10 -0.73 -14.91
CA SER A 63 1.27 -1.25 -14.73
C SER A 63 1.97 -0.64 -13.52
N LYS A 64 1.72 0.65 -13.22
CA LYS A 64 2.26 1.32 -12.03
C LYS A 64 1.66 0.74 -10.73
N LEU A 65 0.36 0.44 -10.72
CA LEU A 65 -0.30 -0.18 -9.57
C LEU A 65 0.25 -1.59 -9.31
N VAL A 66 0.43 -2.39 -10.38
CA VAL A 66 1.04 -3.72 -10.26
C VAL A 66 2.48 -3.65 -9.75
N ALA A 67 3.26 -2.66 -10.19
CA ALA A 67 4.63 -2.45 -9.71
C ALA A 67 4.64 -2.11 -8.21
N LEU A 68 3.80 -1.16 -7.77
CA LEU A 68 3.65 -0.81 -6.36
C LEU A 68 3.26 -2.01 -5.48
N ARG A 69 2.32 -2.83 -5.94
CA ARG A 69 1.92 -4.05 -5.23
C ARG A 69 3.08 -5.01 -5.01
N ARG A 70 3.92 -5.19 -6.04
CA ARG A 70 5.11 -6.05 -5.96
C ARG A 70 6.14 -5.52 -4.97
N ASP A 71 6.36 -4.22 -4.96
CA ASP A 71 7.33 -3.61 -4.04
C ASP A 71 6.86 -3.71 -2.58
N MET A 72 5.58 -3.46 -2.33
CA MET A 72 4.98 -3.66 -1.00
C MET A 72 5.03 -5.13 -0.57
N ASP A 73 4.80 -6.08 -1.50
CA ASP A 73 4.95 -7.52 -1.22
C ASP A 73 6.37 -7.87 -0.77
N HIS A 74 7.35 -7.34 -1.50
CA HIS A 74 8.76 -7.56 -1.23
C HIS A 74 9.14 -6.99 0.15
N VAL A 75 8.68 -5.79 0.49
CA VAL A 75 8.86 -5.20 1.82
C VAL A 75 8.22 -6.06 2.90
N HIS A 76 6.98 -6.51 2.69
CA HIS A 76 6.28 -7.36 3.64
C HIS A 76 7.08 -8.65 3.90
N HIS A 77 7.53 -9.31 2.83
CA HIS A 77 8.29 -10.56 2.92
C HIS A 77 9.66 -10.38 3.57
N ASN A 78 10.39 -9.31 3.22
CA ASN A 78 11.70 -9.03 3.79
C ASN A 78 11.61 -8.75 5.28
N LEU A 79 10.70 -7.86 5.69
CA LEU A 79 10.50 -7.55 7.10
C LEU A 79 9.93 -8.75 7.88
N ARG A 80 9.12 -9.61 7.26
CA ARG A 80 8.66 -10.86 7.87
C ARG A 80 9.81 -11.84 8.11
N LYS A 81 10.79 -11.90 7.21
CA LYS A 81 12.00 -12.72 7.37
C LYS A 81 12.97 -12.18 8.41
N VAL A 82 13.12 -10.85 8.48
CA VAL A 82 14.03 -10.16 9.41
C VAL A 82 13.45 -10.11 10.83
N GLY A 83 12.13 -10.21 11.00
CA GLY A 83 11.46 -10.32 12.30
C GLY A 83 11.59 -11.68 13.00
N ARG A 84 12.72 -12.38 12.81
CA ARG A 84 13.14 -13.55 13.60
C ARG A 84 14.41 -13.22 14.37
#